data_AF-A0A081AJK6-F1
#
_entry.id   AF-A0A081AJK6-F1
#
_cell.length_a   1.000
_cell.length_b   1.000
_cell.length_c   1.000
_cell.angle_alpha   90.00
_cell.angle_beta   90.00
_cell.angle_gamma   90.00
#
_symmetry.space_group_name_H-M   'P 1'
#
loop_
_entity.id
_entity.type
_entity.pdbx_description
1 polymer ?
#
loop_
_entity_poly.entity_id
_entity_poly.type
_entity_poly.pdbx_seq_one_letter_code
_entity_poly.pdbx_strand_id
1 'polypeptide(L)'
;MAKAKESSDARDVPLEERLRQKKQGFAVQTEVETEPTGPARRANKNQPLELSSKRAVGRFRQVVDVKKRRVLDPRFEAQSGRLNEELFSKSYAFLDEYKQRELQELKQQLKKSKSSAKKEELKVSIWKTECRMSGDMLIFVLYRVIDAARDRSAAAGDDGEEEAGKD
;
A
#
# COMPACT_ATOMS: atom_id res chain seq x y z
N MET A 1 10.30 -73.47 31.97
CA MET A 1 9.79 -73.89 30.65
C MET A 1 8.64 -72.95 30.28
N ALA A 2 8.82 -72.12 29.26
CA ALA A 2 7.82 -71.16 28.81
C ALA A 2 6.84 -71.82 27.84
N LYS A 3 5.54 -71.70 28.07
CA LYS A 3 4.49 -72.25 27.20
C LYS A 3 4.06 -71.15 26.22
N ALA A 4 4.22 -71.42 24.92
CA ALA A 4 3.83 -70.51 23.86
C ALA A 4 2.31 -70.26 23.88
N LYS A 5 1.88 -69.00 23.77
CA LYS A 5 0.48 -68.62 23.56
C LYS A 5 0.19 -68.70 22.07
N GLU A 6 -0.53 -69.73 21.67
CA GLU A 6 -1.06 -69.89 20.33
C GLU A 6 -2.37 -69.10 20.22
N SER A 7 -2.43 -68.15 19.28
CA SER A 7 -3.64 -67.40 18.97
C SER A 7 -4.58 -68.31 18.19
N SER A 8 -5.54 -68.94 18.86
CA SER A 8 -6.59 -69.70 18.16
C SER A 8 -7.56 -68.72 17.49
N ASP A 9 -7.64 -68.78 16.17
CA ASP A 9 -8.71 -68.16 15.40
C ASP A 9 -10.05 -68.78 15.86
N ALA A 10 -11.08 -67.96 16.08
CA ALA A 10 -12.32 -68.33 16.77
C ALA A 10 -13.11 -69.49 16.10
N ARG A 11 -12.68 -69.88 14.90
CA ARG A 11 -13.27 -70.94 14.08
C ARG A 11 -12.88 -72.36 14.51
N ASP A 12 -11.76 -72.53 15.21
CA ASP A 12 -11.23 -73.87 15.58
C ASP A 12 -11.54 -74.29 17.03
N VAL A 13 -12.45 -73.58 17.71
CA VAL A 13 -12.83 -73.93 19.08
C VAL A 13 -13.98 -74.96 19.09
N PRO A 14 -13.79 -76.16 19.67
CA PRO A 14 -14.82 -77.20 19.73
C PRO A 14 -16.11 -76.73 20.40
N LEU A 15 -17.25 -77.27 19.98
CA LEU A 15 -18.58 -76.86 20.44
C LEU A 15 -18.73 -76.93 21.97
N GLU A 16 -18.11 -77.93 22.59
CA GLU A 16 -18.13 -78.19 24.02
C GLU A 16 -17.51 -77.06 24.84
N GLU A 17 -16.45 -76.44 24.30
CA GLU A 17 -15.71 -75.37 24.94
C GLU A 17 -16.45 -74.03 24.81
N ARG A 18 -17.13 -73.80 23.67
CA ARG A 18 -18.04 -72.65 23.48
C ARG A 18 -19.23 -72.67 24.44
N LEU A 19 -19.82 -73.83 24.71
CA LEU A 19 -20.92 -73.96 25.66
C LEU A 19 -20.47 -73.68 27.10
N ARG A 20 -19.23 -74.06 27.46
CA ARG A 20 -18.62 -73.70 28.74
C ARG A 20 -18.36 -72.20 28.87
N GLN A 21 -17.84 -71.57 27.81
CA GLN A 21 -17.62 -70.10 27.77
C GLN A 21 -18.93 -69.32 27.93
N LYS A 22 -20.01 -69.76 27.27
CA LYS A 22 -21.35 -69.16 27.43
C LYS A 22 -21.88 -69.25 28.86
N LYS A 23 -21.53 -70.31 29.59
CA LYS A 23 -21.94 -70.51 30.99
C LYS A 23 -21.16 -69.63 31.98
N GLN A 24 -19.97 -69.17 31.60
CA GLN A 24 -19.12 -68.28 32.41
C GLN A 24 -19.37 -66.78 32.16
N GLY A 25 -20.31 -66.43 31.27
CA GLY A 25 -20.61 -65.06 30.88
C GLY A 25 -19.75 -64.63 29.69
N PHE A 26 -20.38 -64.08 28.66
CA PHE A 26 -19.71 -63.66 27.42
C PHE A 26 -18.68 -62.56 27.75
N ALA A 27 -17.39 -62.85 27.54
CA ALA A 27 -16.34 -61.87 27.71
C ALA A 27 -16.56 -60.70 26.73
N VAL A 28 -16.82 -59.51 27.28
CA VAL A 28 -16.83 -58.26 26.54
C VAL A 28 -15.50 -58.14 25.81
N GLN A 29 -15.54 -58.02 24.49
CA GLN A 29 -14.36 -57.69 23.70
C GLN A 29 -13.82 -56.37 24.23
N THR A 30 -12.66 -56.39 24.87
CA THR A 30 -11.95 -55.16 25.21
C THR A 30 -11.39 -54.63 23.90
N GLU A 31 -12.04 -53.59 23.36
CA GLU A 31 -11.49 -52.87 22.22
C GLU A 31 -10.14 -52.31 22.65
N VAL A 32 -9.07 -52.82 22.03
CA VAL A 32 -7.74 -52.30 22.24
C VAL A 32 -7.71 -50.93 21.59
N GLU A 33 -7.80 -49.87 22.39
CA GLU A 33 -7.54 -48.50 21.94
C GLU A 33 -6.06 -48.39 21.55
N THR A 34 -5.74 -48.78 20.33
CA THR A 34 -4.47 -48.40 19.71
C THR A 34 -4.62 -46.98 19.21
N GLU A 35 -4.26 -46.00 20.05
CA GLU A 35 -4.08 -44.62 19.62
C GLU A 35 -3.05 -44.58 18.48
N PRO A 36 -3.43 -44.25 17.24
CA PRO A 36 -2.49 -44.24 16.13
C PRO A 36 -1.54 -43.06 16.33
N THR A 37 -0.30 -43.36 16.71
CA THR A 37 0.78 -42.37 16.81
C THR A 37 1.22 -41.95 15.41
N GLY A 38 0.50 -41.00 14.79
CA GLY A 38 0.88 -40.41 13.52
C GLY A 38 -0.27 -39.78 12.73
N PRO A 39 0.03 -38.94 11.73
CA PRO A 39 -1.00 -38.40 10.85
C PRO A 39 -1.66 -39.54 10.07
N ALA A 40 -2.99 -39.58 10.09
CA ALA A 40 -3.76 -40.60 9.39
C ALA A 40 -3.40 -40.64 7.89
N ARG A 41 -3.01 -41.82 7.40
CA ARG A 41 -2.59 -42.03 6.01
C ARG A 41 -3.73 -42.67 5.22
N ARG A 42 -3.88 -42.26 3.96
CA ARG A 42 -4.81 -42.89 3.02
C ARG A 42 -4.37 -44.33 2.73
N ALA A 43 -5.33 -45.25 2.64
CA ALA A 43 -5.07 -46.63 2.22
C ALA A 43 -4.67 -46.71 0.73
N ASN A 44 -5.23 -45.83 -0.12
CA ASN A 44 -4.87 -45.69 -1.53
C ASN A 44 -4.75 -44.21 -1.91
N LYS A 45 -3.86 -43.89 -2.86
CA LYS A 45 -3.60 -42.54 -3.37
C LYS A 45 -4.82 -41.89 -4.01
N ASN A 46 -5.71 -42.70 -4.57
CA ASN A 46 -6.90 -42.27 -5.30
C ASN A 46 -8.20 -42.31 -4.46
N GLN A 47 -8.10 -42.58 -3.15
CA GLN A 47 -9.27 -42.68 -2.27
C GLN A 47 -9.27 -41.55 -1.22
N PRO A 48 -10.42 -40.92 -0.91
CA PRO A 48 -10.52 -39.96 0.18
C PRO A 48 -10.30 -40.63 1.55
N LEU A 49 -9.79 -39.85 2.51
CA LEU A 49 -9.65 -40.28 3.89
C LEU A 49 -10.86 -39.79 4.70
N GLU A 50 -11.51 -40.69 5.41
CA GLU A 50 -12.56 -40.34 6.36
C GLU A 50 -11.92 -39.83 7.66
N LEU A 51 -12.40 -38.69 8.17
CA LEU A 51 -11.95 -38.08 9.42
C LEU A 51 -13.16 -37.81 10.32
N SER A 52 -12.97 -37.97 11.63
CA SER A 52 -14.03 -37.70 12.61
C SER A 52 -14.41 -36.22 12.63
N SER A 53 -15.72 -35.94 12.56
CA SER A 53 -16.28 -34.59 12.66
C SER A 53 -16.00 -33.89 13.99
N LYS A 54 -15.58 -34.64 15.03
CA LYS A 54 -15.19 -34.09 16.34
C LYS A 54 -13.82 -33.41 16.30
N ARG A 55 -13.01 -33.64 15.26
CA ARG A 55 -11.69 -33.03 15.12
C ARG A 55 -11.84 -31.65 14.47
N ALA A 56 -11.58 -30.60 15.25
CA ALA A 56 -11.62 -29.23 14.76
C ALA A 56 -10.58 -29.02 13.64
N VAL A 57 -10.99 -28.33 12.57
CA VAL A 57 -10.10 -27.96 11.46
C VAL A 57 -9.19 -26.81 11.90
N GLY A 58 -7.90 -26.88 11.57
CA GLY A 58 -6.96 -25.79 11.85
C GLY A 58 -7.35 -24.51 11.10
N ARG A 59 -7.31 -23.37 11.79
CA ARG A 59 -7.64 -22.05 11.20
C ARG A 59 -6.52 -21.50 10.30
N PHE A 60 -5.29 -21.94 10.51
CA PHE A 60 -4.11 -21.39 9.83
C PHE A 60 -3.90 -22.09 8.48
N ARG A 61 -4.08 -21.33 7.39
CA ARG A 61 -3.66 -21.73 6.05
C ARG A 61 -2.26 -21.14 5.83
N GLN A 62 -1.31 -21.93 5.34
CA GLN A 62 0.01 -21.40 4.97
C GLN A 62 -0.17 -20.46 3.77
N VAL A 63 -0.10 -19.16 4.01
CA VAL A 63 -0.11 -18.14 2.96
C VAL A 63 1.28 -18.15 2.35
N VAL A 64 1.39 -18.70 1.13
CA VAL A 64 2.63 -18.63 0.35
C VAL A 64 2.74 -17.21 -0.19
N ASP A 65 3.76 -16.46 0.25
CA ASP A 65 4.01 -15.12 -0.27
C ASP A 65 4.43 -15.21 -1.74
N VAL A 66 3.48 -14.92 -2.63
CA VAL A 66 3.74 -14.79 -4.06
C VAL A 66 4.33 -13.41 -4.32
N LYS A 67 5.41 -13.34 -5.11
CA LYS A 67 5.97 -12.07 -5.59
C LYS A 67 4.88 -11.33 -6.39
N LYS A 68 4.30 -10.31 -5.77
CA LYS A 68 3.28 -9.46 -6.40
C LYS A 68 3.94 -8.66 -7.52
N ARG A 69 3.46 -8.82 -8.76
CA ARG A 69 3.90 -7.99 -9.89
C ARG A 69 3.39 -6.57 -9.66
N ARG A 70 4.30 -5.65 -9.36
CA ARG A 70 4.00 -4.22 -9.28
C ARG A 70 4.18 -3.64 -10.67
N VAL A 71 3.12 -3.07 -11.24
CA VAL A 71 3.24 -2.23 -12.43
C VAL A 71 3.71 -0.88 -11.93
N LEU A 72 4.99 -0.61 -12.14
CA LEU A 72 5.64 0.61 -11.70
C LEU A 72 5.93 1.47 -12.93
N ASP A 73 5.71 2.78 -12.79
CA ASP A 73 5.96 3.74 -13.84
C ASP A 73 7.48 3.95 -13.96
N PRO A 74 8.09 3.61 -15.11
CA PRO A 74 9.53 3.75 -15.31
C PRO A 74 10.04 5.16 -15.01
N ARG A 75 9.22 6.20 -15.14
CA ARG A 75 9.66 7.58 -14.83
C ARG A 75 10.02 7.78 -13.35
N PHE A 76 9.43 6.99 -12.47
CA PHE A 76 9.57 7.13 -11.01
C PHE A 76 10.31 5.94 -10.38
N GLU A 77 10.82 5.01 -11.19
CA GLU A 77 11.56 3.87 -10.71
C GLU A 77 13.05 4.17 -10.51
N ALA A 78 13.60 3.69 -9.40
CA ALA A 78 15.02 3.82 -9.06
C ALA A 78 15.94 3.14 -10.09
N GLN A 79 15.39 2.26 -10.94
CA GLN A 79 16.12 1.54 -11.98
C GLN A 79 16.32 2.37 -13.26
N SER A 80 15.67 3.52 -13.41
CA SER A 80 15.67 4.30 -14.65
C SER A 80 16.91 5.18 -14.86
N GLY A 81 17.95 4.97 -14.05
CA GLY A 81 19.26 5.58 -14.22
C GLY A 81 19.41 6.93 -13.52
N ARG A 82 20.59 7.55 -13.72
CA ARG A 82 20.92 8.89 -13.19
C ARG A 82 20.66 9.95 -14.27
N LEU A 83 20.23 11.13 -13.85
CA LEU A 83 20.04 12.27 -14.75
C LEU A 83 21.37 12.67 -15.40
N ASN A 84 21.40 12.76 -16.72
CA ASN A 84 22.50 13.37 -17.46
C ASN A 84 22.17 14.84 -17.73
N GLU A 85 22.81 15.74 -16.98
CA GLU A 85 22.56 17.18 -17.03
C GLU A 85 22.89 17.78 -18.41
N GLU A 86 23.96 17.34 -19.07
CA GLU A 86 24.35 17.88 -20.38
C GLU A 86 23.33 17.56 -21.46
N LEU A 87 22.85 16.30 -21.50
CA LEU A 87 21.84 15.89 -22.46
C LEU A 87 20.52 16.61 -22.17
N PHE A 88 20.16 16.73 -20.90
CA PHE A 88 18.96 17.46 -20.47
C PHE A 88 19.01 18.92 -20.92
N SER A 89 20.11 19.64 -20.64
CA SER A 89 20.29 21.03 -21.06
C SER A 89 20.21 21.19 -22.57
N LYS A 90 20.79 20.26 -23.35
CA LYS A 90 20.73 20.30 -24.83
C LYS A 90 19.33 20.00 -25.36
N SER A 91 18.68 18.95 -24.86
CA SER A 91 17.34 18.54 -25.30
C SER A 91 16.27 19.59 -24.99
N TYR A 92 16.44 20.35 -23.91
CA TYR A 92 15.49 21.36 -23.47
C TYR A 92 15.96 22.80 -23.64
N ALA A 93 17.06 23.05 -24.37
CA ALA A 93 17.60 24.39 -24.62
C ALA A 93 16.57 25.36 -25.23
N PHE A 94 15.65 24.82 -26.06
CA PHE A 94 14.59 25.61 -26.69
C PHE A 94 13.69 26.31 -25.67
N LEU A 95 13.51 25.76 -24.46
CA LEU A 95 12.64 26.36 -23.45
C LEU A 95 13.08 27.77 -23.07
N ASP A 96 14.37 28.06 -23.12
CA ASP A 96 14.86 29.40 -22.79
C ASP A 96 14.46 30.42 -23.86
N GLU A 97 14.45 30.02 -25.14
CA GLU A 97 13.92 30.86 -26.23
C GLU A 97 12.41 31.09 -26.09
N TYR A 98 11.65 30.08 -25.67
CA TYR A 98 10.20 30.23 -25.43
C TYR A 98 9.92 31.18 -24.27
N LYS A 99 10.61 31.02 -23.14
CA LYS A 99 10.45 31.90 -21.97
C LYS A 99 10.83 33.34 -22.30
N GLN A 100 11.90 33.56 -23.06
CA GLN A 100 12.28 34.91 -23.52
C GLN A 100 11.22 35.52 -24.43
N ARG A 101 10.64 34.75 -25.36
CA ARG A 101 9.54 35.22 -26.22
C ARG A 101 8.29 35.57 -25.42
N GLU A 102 7.90 34.74 -24.46
CA GLU A 102 6.76 35.00 -23.56
C GLU A 102 6.97 36.31 -22.80
N LEU A 103 8.16 36.53 -22.26
CA LEU A 103 8.51 37.73 -21.51
C LEU A 103 8.47 38.98 -22.39
N GLN A 104 8.96 38.89 -23.63
CA GLN A 104 8.85 39.97 -24.62
C GLN A 104 7.40 40.29 -24.95
N GLU A 105 6.56 39.28 -25.14
CA GLU A 105 5.14 39.45 -25.42
C GLU A 105 4.43 40.16 -24.25
N LEU A 106 4.65 39.71 -23.02
CA LEU A 106 4.08 40.34 -21.83
C LEU A 106 4.52 41.80 -21.70
N LYS A 107 5.79 42.11 -21.96
CA LYS A 107 6.30 43.50 -21.98
C LYS A 107 5.64 44.34 -23.06
N GLN A 108 5.35 43.78 -24.24
CA GLN A 108 4.62 44.48 -25.29
C GLN A 108 3.16 44.72 -24.90
N GLN A 109 2.50 43.74 -24.30
CA GLN A 109 1.13 43.87 -23.80
C GLN A 109 1.04 44.95 -22.70
N LEU A 110 2.04 45.02 -21.81
CA LEU A 110 2.11 46.05 -20.76
C LEU A 110 2.21 47.46 -21.34
N LYS A 111 2.98 47.64 -22.42
CA LYS A 111 3.10 48.93 -23.12
C LYS A 111 1.80 49.33 -23.83
N LYS A 112 1.07 48.36 -24.38
CA LYS A 112 -0.18 48.59 -25.14
C LYS A 112 -1.39 48.81 -24.23
N SER A 113 -1.40 48.24 -23.02
CA SER A 113 -2.55 48.30 -22.12
C SER A 113 -2.71 49.71 -21.53
N LYS A 114 -3.97 50.15 -21.38
CA LYS A 114 -4.32 51.46 -20.80
C LYS A 114 -4.92 51.36 -19.40
N SER A 115 -5.62 50.26 -19.10
CA SER A 115 -6.25 49.99 -17.80
C SER A 115 -5.22 49.74 -16.70
N SER A 116 -5.40 50.35 -15.53
CA SER A 116 -4.50 50.20 -14.38
C SER A 116 -4.46 48.76 -13.85
N ALA A 117 -5.62 48.13 -13.65
CA ALA A 117 -5.72 46.76 -13.15
C ALA A 117 -4.97 45.75 -14.03
N LYS A 118 -5.18 45.83 -15.36
CA LYS A 118 -4.47 44.97 -16.32
C LYS A 118 -2.95 45.21 -16.33
N LYS A 119 -2.50 46.44 -16.06
CA LYS A 119 -1.06 46.73 -15.96
C LYS A 119 -0.44 46.06 -14.74
N GLU A 120 -1.14 46.04 -13.61
CA GLU A 120 -0.68 45.37 -12.39
C GLU A 120 -0.60 43.85 -12.60
N GLU A 121 -1.63 43.24 -13.18
CA GLU A 121 -1.63 41.81 -13.53
C GLU A 121 -0.46 41.43 -14.47
N LEU A 122 -0.21 42.26 -15.49
CA LEU A 122 0.89 42.05 -16.43
C LEU A 122 2.26 42.22 -15.75
N LYS A 123 2.41 43.19 -14.84
CA LYS A 123 3.64 43.36 -14.05
C LYS A 123 3.91 42.15 -13.16
N VAL A 124 2.89 41.62 -12.48
CA VAL A 124 3.01 40.41 -11.65
C VAL A 124 3.41 39.20 -12.50
N SER A 125 2.81 39.07 -13.69
CA SER A 125 3.11 37.98 -14.61
C SER A 125 4.56 38.06 -15.14
N ILE A 126 5.02 39.25 -15.56
CA ILE A 126 6.42 39.50 -15.96
C ILE A 126 7.36 39.14 -14.82
N TRP A 127 7.11 39.66 -13.62
CA TRP A 127 7.92 39.38 -12.44
C TRP A 127 8.02 37.87 -12.15
N LYS A 128 6.89 37.15 -12.23
CA LYS A 128 6.84 35.70 -12.01
C LYS A 128 7.69 34.95 -13.04
N THR A 129 7.61 35.35 -14.32
CA THR A 129 8.44 34.76 -15.38
C THR A 129 9.92 35.07 -15.17
N GLU A 130 10.28 36.31 -14.81
CA GLU A 130 11.66 36.72 -14.52
C GLU A 130 12.24 35.95 -13.32
N CYS A 131 11.48 35.80 -12.22
CA CYS A 131 11.92 35.01 -11.07
C CYS A 131 12.13 33.53 -11.42
N ARG A 132 11.25 32.96 -12.26
CA ARG A 132 11.38 31.57 -12.71
C ARG A 132 12.61 31.37 -13.61
N MET A 133 13.02 32.39 -14.34
CA MET A 133 14.24 32.38 -15.17
C MET A 133 15.51 32.46 -14.32
N SER A 134 15.54 33.37 -13.34
CA SER A 134 16.72 33.57 -12.50
C SER A 134 16.96 32.42 -11.50
N GLY A 135 15.94 31.62 -11.19
CA GLY A 135 16.07 30.49 -10.26
C GLY A 135 16.18 30.89 -8.79
N ASP A 136 16.05 32.19 -8.49
CA ASP A 136 16.20 32.76 -7.15
C ASP A 136 14.94 32.59 -6.30
N MET A 137 14.83 31.42 -5.65
CA MET A 137 13.77 31.12 -4.67
C MET A 137 13.70 32.16 -3.53
N LEU A 138 14.83 32.79 -3.18
CA LEU A 138 14.90 33.77 -2.09
C LEU A 138 14.07 35.04 -2.39
N ILE A 139 14.11 35.52 -3.62
CA ILE A 139 13.36 36.71 -4.04
C ILE A 139 11.86 36.40 -4.06
N PHE A 140 11.47 35.22 -4.51
CA PHE A 140 10.07 34.78 -4.53
C PHE A 140 9.46 34.70 -3.12
N VAL A 141 10.18 34.11 -2.15
CA VAL A 141 9.71 34.02 -0.76
C VAL A 141 9.65 35.40 -0.11
N LEU A 142 10.67 36.23 -0.32
CA LEU A 142 10.72 37.58 0.24
C LEU A 142 9.57 38.45 -0.27
N TYR A 143 9.27 38.40 -1.57
CA TYR A 143 8.19 39.19 -2.15
C TYR A 143 6.81 38.76 -1.64
N ARG A 144 6.59 37.45 -1.46
CA ARG A 144 5.35 36.92 -0.87
C ARG A 144 5.15 37.38 0.57
N VAL A 145 6.24 37.53 1.33
CA VAL A 145 6.20 38.05 2.70
C VAL A 145 5.91 39.56 2.72
N ILE A 146 6.49 40.32 1.78
CA ILE A 146 6.30 41.77 1.64
C ILE A 146 4.87 42.10 1.21
N ASP A 147 4.31 41.43 0.21
CA ASP A 147 2.91 41.63 -0.24
C ASP A 147 1.93 41.33 0.90
N ALA A 148 2.13 40.23 1.63
CA ALA A 148 1.30 39.90 2.78
C ALA A 148 1.43 40.94 3.92
N ALA A 149 2.57 41.64 4.05
CA ALA A 149 2.73 42.72 5.01
C ALA A 149 2.02 44.01 4.56
N ARG A 150 2.03 44.30 3.25
CA ARG A 150 1.32 45.42 2.66
C ARG A 150 -0.20 45.27 2.83
N ASP A 151 -0.73 44.08 2.57
CA ASP A 151 -2.15 43.78 2.75
C ASP A 151 -2.59 43.90 4.22
N ARG A 152 -1.74 43.43 5.15
CA ARG A 152 -1.96 43.61 6.60
C ARG A 152 -1.99 45.08 7.02
N SER A 153 -1.12 45.91 6.44
CA SER A 153 -1.10 47.35 6.72
C SER A 153 -2.27 48.11 6.08
N ALA A 154 -2.72 47.68 4.89
CA ALA A 154 -3.89 48.27 4.22
C ALA A 154 -5.19 47.91 4.94
N ALA A 155 -5.30 46.69 5.47
CA ALA A 155 -6.46 46.26 6.27
C ALA A 155 -6.51 46.91 7.67
N ALA A 156 -5.42 47.51 8.14
CA ALA A 156 -5.34 48.17 9.45
C ALA A 156 -5.50 49.70 9.38
N GLY A 157 -5.78 50.26 8.18
CA GLY A 157 -5.79 51.70 7.93
C GLY A 157 -7.16 52.32 7.66
N ASP A 158 -8.27 51.62 7.94
CA ASP A 158 -9.65 52.05 7.60
C ASP A 158 -10.60 52.08 8.81
N ASP A 159 -10.09 52.41 10.01
CA ASP A 159 -10.86 52.42 11.27
C ASP A 159 -10.76 53.77 12.03
N GLY A 160 -10.82 54.92 11.35
CA GLY A 160 -10.84 56.18 12.08
C GLY A 160 -10.95 57.45 11.28
N GLU A 161 -12.19 57.87 11.01
CA GLU A 161 -12.63 59.28 11.12
C GLU A 161 -14.16 59.32 11.00
N GLU A 162 -14.87 58.88 12.06
CA GLU A 162 -16.29 59.18 12.27
C GLU A 162 -16.41 60.23 13.39
N GLU A 163 -16.87 61.41 12.99
CA GLU A 163 -17.66 62.38 13.77
C GLU A 163 -17.08 62.88 15.12
N ALA A 164 -16.32 63.97 15.05
CA ALA A 164 -16.27 64.95 16.14
C ALA A 164 -17.21 66.11 15.81
N GLY A 165 -18.39 66.07 16.43
CA GLY A 165 -19.38 67.14 16.34
C GLY A 165 -18.85 68.49 16.84
N LYS A 166 -19.46 69.57 16.32
CA LYS A 166 -19.49 70.86 16.99
C LYS A 166 -20.79 71.58 16.67
N ASP A 167 -21.39 72.03 17.77
CA ASP A 167 -22.62 72.79 17.98
C ASP A 167 -22.90 73.94 17.01
#